data_AF-A0AAV7M922-F1
#
_entry.id   AF-A0AAV7M922-F1
#
_cell.length_a   1.000
_cell.length_b   1.000
_cell.length_c   1.000
_cell.angle_alpha   90.00
_cell.angle_beta   90.00
_cell.angle_gamma   90.00
#
_symmetry.space_group_name_H-M   'P 1'
#
loop_
_entity.id
_entity.type
_entity.pdbx_description
1 polymer ?
#
loop_
_entity_poly.entity_id
_entity_poly.type
_entity_poly.pdbx_seq_one_letter_code
_entity_poly.pdbx_strand_id
1 'polypeptide(L)'
;MDLINKDFLQGKPTSERCDDIATLKNKGCKESEIENPRGSQKMHDNKPLTNRSQDTAEKLKPEDIIQIQPQKMELKLRSGEPQTFTLKFKRAETTQLICII
;
A
#
# COMPACT_ATOMS: atom_id res chain seq x y z
N MET A 1 11.13 -35.90 -5.36
CA MET A 1 12.43 -35.64 -6.02
C MET A 1 12.18 -34.58 -7.08
N ASP A 2 12.20 -33.32 -6.67
CA ASP A 2 11.94 -32.21 -7.58
C ASP A 2 13.21 -31.94 -8.39
N LEU A 3 13.18 -32.37 -9.65
CA LEU A 3 14.17 -31.97 -10.65
C LEU A 3 14.01 -30.46 -10.88
N ILE A 4 14.79 -29.66 -10.15
CA ILE A 4 15.04 -28.25 -10.49
C ILE A 4 15.71 -28.28 -11.85
N ASN A 5 14.93 -28.04 -12.90
CA ASN A 5 15.42 -27.95 -14.26
C ASN A 5 16.21 -26.64 -14.35
N LYS A 6 17.53 -26.71 -14.14
CA LYS A 6 18.45 -25.57 -14.09
C LYS A 6 18.68 -24.87 -15.44
N ASP A 7 18.00 -25.29 -16.51
CA ASP A 7 18.29 -24.87 -17.88
C ASP A 7 17.27 -23.89 -18.49
N PHE A 8 16.68 -22.99 -17.69
CA PHE A 8 15.99 -21.83 -18.27
C PHE A 8 17.00 -20.96 -19.04
N LEU A 9 16.79 -20.86 -20.37
CA LEU A 9 17.60 -20.09 -21.30
C LEU A 9 19.08 -20.54 -21.40
N GLN A 10 19.32 -21.85 -21.46
CA GLN A 10 20.66 -22.40 -21.68
C GLN A 10 21.28 -21.90 -23.00
N GLY A 11 22.52 -21.41 -22.97
CA GLY A 11 23.20 -20.84 -24.13
C GLY A 11 22.78 -19.42 -24.53
N LYS A 12 21.87 -18.79 -23.77
CA LYS A 12 21.47 -17.38 -23.95
C LYS A 12 22.18 -16.45 -22.96
N PRO A 13 22.33 -15.15 -23.28
CA PRO A 13 22.85 -14.18 -22.33
C PRO A 13 21.93 -14.06 -21.10
N THR A 14 22.53 -13.80 -19.94
CA THR A 14 21.81 -13.65 -18.67
C THR A 14 20.81 -12.49 -18.66
N SER A 15 21.00 -11.50 -19.54
CA SER A 15 20.06 -10.39 -19.72
C SER A 15 18.66 -10.83 -20.16
N GLU A 16 18.54 -11.97 -20.86
CA GLU A 16 17.22 -12.50 -21.28
C GLU A 16 16.36 -13.03 -20.11
N ARG A 17 16.90 -13.06 -18.89
CA ARG A 17 16.19 -13.46 -17.66
C ARG A 17 15.29 -12.36 -17.09
N CYS A 18 15.52 -11.09 -17.46
CA CYS A 18 14.68 -9.97 -17.06
C CYS A 18 13.89 -9.50 -18.28
N ASP A 19 12.59 -9.81 -18.29
CA ASP A 19 11.70 -9.55 -19.41
C ASP A 19 10.26 -9.42 -18.90
N ASP A 20 9.33 -9.08 -19.78
CA ASP A 20 7.91 -9.09 -19.46
C ASP A 20 7.45 -10.48 -19.01
N ILE A 21 6.52 -10.51 -18.04
CA ILE A 21 6.07 -11.76 -17.41
C ILE A 21 5.48 -12.71 -18.46
N ALA A 22 4.72 -12.17 -19.42
CA ALA A 22 4.16 -12.95 -20.51
C ALA A 22 5.25 -13.58 -21.37
N THR A 23 6.32 -12.83 -21.67
CA THR A 23 7.47 -13.31 -22.43
C THR A 23 8.22 -14.42 -21.68
N LEU A 24 8.45 -14.24 -20.37
CA LEU A 24 9.10 -15.27 -19.54
C LEU A 24 8.29 -16.56 -19.47
N LYS A 25 6.96 -16.47 -19.32
CA LYS A 25 6.06 -17.63 -19.36
C LYS A 25 6.13 -18.34 -20.72
N ASN A 26 6.11 -17.58 -21.82
CA ASN A 26 6.23 -18.14 -23.18
C ASN A 26 7.59 -18.81 -23.43
N LYS A 27 8.66 -18.31 -22.80
CA LYS A 27 10.01 -18.91 -22.82
C LYS A 27 10.11 -20.19 -21.95
N GLY A 28 9.06 -20.57 -21.23
CA GLY A 28 9.01 -21.78 -20.41
C GLY A 28 9.41 -21.56 -18.94
N CYS A 29 9.52 -20.31 -18.47
CA CYS A 29 9.72 -20.05 -17.04
C CYS A 29 8.41 -20.33 -16.30
N LYS A 30 8.46 -21.21 -15.29
CA LYS A 30 7.29 -21.52 -14.47
C LYS A 30 6.91 -20.31 -13.64
N GLU A 31 5.62 -20.09 -13.43
CA GLU A 31 5.12 -18.97 -12.62
C GLU A 31 5.67 -18.97 -11.18
N SER A 32 5.89 -20.16 -10.60
CA SER A 32 6.52 -20.32 -9.28
C SER A 32 7.99 -19.90 -9.23
N GLU A 33 8.64 -19.74 -10.38
CA GLU A 33 10.06 -19.38 -10.52
C GLU A 33 10.23 -17.92 -10.99
N ILE A 34 9.15 -17.21 -11.28
CA ILE A 34 9.17 -15.79 -11.69
C ILE A 34 9.03 -14.90 -10.45
N GLU A 35 10.09 -14.16 -10.12
CA GLU A 35 10.04 -13.13 -9.08
C GLU A 35 9.50 -11.82 -9.63
N ASN A 36 8.34 -11.38 -9.12
CA ASN A 36 7.70 -10.13 -9.53
C ASN A 36 7.17 -9.35 -8.32
N PRO A 37 8.05 -8.73 -7.51
CA PRO A 37 7.63 -7.98 -6.33
C PRO A 37 6.71 -6.82 -6.74
N ARG A 38 5.54 -6.75 -6.09
CA ARG A 38 4.56 -5.68 -6.30
C ARG A 38 4.56 -4.71 -5.14
N GLY A 39 4.14 -3.48 -5.43
CA GLY A 39 3.85 -2.52 -4.38
C GLY A 39 2.70 -3.01 -3.49
N SER A 40 2.65 -2.51 -2.26
CA SER A 40 1.61 -2.88 -1.30
C SER A 40 1.32 -1.72 -0.35
N GLN A 41 0.14 -1.73 0.25
CA GLN A 41 -0.28 -0.73 1.23
C GLN A 41 -0.71 -1.42 2.52
N LYS A 42 -0.28 -0.89 3.67
CA LYS A 42 -0.67 -1.41 4.99
C LYS A 42 -1.05 -0.25 5.91
N MET A 43 -2.26 -0.30 6.46
CA MET A 43 -2.70 0.65 7.48
C MET A 43 -2.16 0.21 8.84
N HIS A 44 -1.53 1.12 9.56
CA HIS A 44 -1.04 0.89 10.91
C HIS A 44 -1.92 1.59 11.94
N ASP A 45 -2.36 2.82 11.66
CA ASP A 45 -3.33 3.56 12.49
C ASP A 45 -4.42 4.18 11.59
N ASN A 46 -5.67 3.83 11.87
CA ASN A 46 -6.85 4.28 11.13
C ASN A 46 -8.04 4.50 12.08
N LYS A 47 -7.83 5.34 13.10
CA LYS A 47 -8.89 5.78 14.02
C LYS A 47 -10.00 6.48 13.24
N PRO A 48 -11.27 6.23 13.55
CA PRO A 48 -12.39 6.85 12.86
C PRO A 48 -12.44 8.36 13.08
N LEU A 49 -12.97 9.09 12.10
CA LEU A 49 -13.27 10.52 12.25
C LEU A 49 -14.31 10.74 13.34
N THR A 50 -14.09 11.73 14.22
CA THR A 50 -14.98 12.02 15.35
C THR A 50 -16.37 12.50 14.90
N ASN A 51 -17.41 11.96 15.52
CA ASN A 51 -18.81 12.34 15.30
C ASN A 51 -19.40 12.94 16.57
N ARG A 52 -19.29 14.26 16.76
CA ARG A 52 -19.78 14.95 17.99
C ARG A 52 -21.26 14.78 18.31
N SER A 53 -22.11 14.43 17.33
CA SER A 53 -23.53 14.17 17.58
C SER A 53 -23.78 12.82 18.25
N GLN A 54 -22.83 11.89 18.18
CA GLN A 54 -22.93 10.52 18.69
C GLN A 54 -21.89 10.25 19.81
N ASP A 55 -20.71 10.85 19.70
CA ASP A 55 -19.66 10.83 20.72
C ASP A 55 -20.01 11.87 21.79
N THR A 56 -20.79 11.41 22.76
CA THR A 56 -21.32 12.07 23.99
C THR A 56 -20.84 13.50 24.27
N ALA A 57 -21.82 14.39 24.45
CA ALA A 57 -21.75 15.83 24.69
C ALA A 57 -20.92 16.33 25.90
N GLU A 58 -20.07 15.50 26.51
CA GLU A 58 -19.00 15.98 27.37
C GLU A 58 -17.83 16.42 26.48
N LYS A 59 -17.39 17.67 26.62
CA LYS A 59 -16.33 18.32 25.82
C LYS A 59 -15.16 17.37 25.56
N LEU A 60 -15.17 16.68 24.42
CA LEU A 60 -14.02 15.95 23.92
C LEU A 60 -12.83 16.90 23.94
N LYS A 61 -11.74 16.45 24.55
CA LYS A 61 -10.54 17.26 24.60
C LYS A 61 -10.00 17.42 23.18
N PRO A 62 -9.32 18.53 22.86
CA PRO A 62 -8.78 18.76 21.52
C PRO A 62 -7.96 17.58 20.97
N GLU A 63 -7.20 16.91 21.83
CA GLU A 63 -6.37 15.75 21.52
C GLU A 63 -7.14 14.48 21.08
N ASP A 64 -8.42 14.37 21.45
CA ASP A 64 -9.27 13.22 21.12
C ASP A 64 -10.03 13.43 19.79
N ILE A 65 -9.97 14.63 19.21
CA ILE A 65 -10.66 14.97 17.97
C ILE A 65 -9.84 14.46 16.77
N ILE A 66 -10.36 13.44 16.10
CA ILE A 66 -9.78 12.88 14.88
C ILE A 66 -10.49 13.49 13.67
N GLN A 67 -9.76 14.29 12.89
CA GLN A 67 -10.28 14.96 11.69
C GLN A 67 -9.79 14.36 10.37
N ILE A 68 -8.76 13.50 10.43
CA ILE A 68 -8.13 12.88 9.26
C ILE A 68 -7.92 11.39 9.51
N GLN A 69 -8.13 10.57 8.47
CA GLN A 69 -7.78 9.15 8.49
C GLN A 69 -7.32 8.68 7.09
N PRO A 70 -6.40 7.70 7.00
CA PRO A 70 -5.68 7.07 8.11
C PRO A 70 -4.63 8.01 8.74
N GLN A 71 -4.21 7.75 9.98
CA GLN A 71 -3.17 8.53 10.67
C GLN A 71 -1.77 7.97 10.42
N LYS A 72 -1.66 6.67 10.15
CA LYS A 72 -0.39 6.02 9.85
C LYS A 72 -0.58 4.87 8.86
N MET A 73 0.24 4.87 7.81
CA MET A 73 0.27 3.80 6.83
C MET A 73 1.69 3.57 6.30
N GLU A 74 1.93 2.36 5.82
CA GLU A 74 3.15 1.95 5.14
C GLU A 74 2.83 1.68 3.67
N LEU A 75 3.65 2.27 2.79
CA LEU A 75 3.58 2.07 1.34
C LEU A 75 4.87 1.39 0.89
N LYS A 76 4.75 0.19 0.32
CA LYS A 76 5.83 -0.43 -0.45
C LYS A 76 5.65 -0.03 -1.90
N LEU A 77 6.60 0.69 -2.46
CA LEU A 77 6.52 1.24 -3.81
C LEU A 77 7.38 0.42 -4.78
N ARG A 78 6.85 0.18 -5.98
CA ARG A 78 7.62 -0.32 -7.11
C ARG A 78 7.85 0.85 -8.07
N SER A 79 9.08 1.01 -8.55
CA SER A 79 9.40 2.07 -9.50
C SER A 79 8.52 1.97 -10.75
N GLY A 80 7.89 3.08 -11.15
CA GLY A 80 6.96 3.15 -12.27
C GLY A 80 5.54 2.65 -11.99
N GLU A 81 5.26 2.06 -10.83
CA GLU A 81 3.91 1.61 -10.43
C GLU A 81 3.32 2.53 -9.36
N PRO A 82 2.31 3.36 -9.67
CA PRO A 82 1.70 4.25 -8.70
C PRO A 82 0.90 3.48 -7.64
N GLN A 83 0.83 4.03 -6.43
CA GLN A 83 -0.02 3.53 -5.34
C GLN A 83 -1.02 4.61 -4.95
N THR A 84 -2.31 4.24 -4.95
CA THR A 84 -3.41 5.16 -4.63
C THR A 84 -4.05 4.73 -3.31
N PHE A 85 -4.23 5.67 -2.39
CA PHE A 85 -4.97 5.44 -1.14
C PHE A 85 -5.98 6.55 -0.91
N THR A 86 -7.02 6.25 -0.13
CA THR A 86 -8.07 7.22 0.20
C THR A 86 -7.75 7.92 1.50
N LEU A 87 -7.64 9.24 1.43
CA LEU A 87 -7.60 10.11 2.61
C LEU A 87 -9.01 10.64 2.88
N LYS A 88 -9.51 10.45 4.10
CA LYS A 88 -10.78 11.03 4.53
C LYS A 88 -10.52 12.17 5.49
N PHE A 89 -11.23 13.28 5.27
CA PHE A 89 -11.14 14.46 6.10
C PHE A 89 -12.55 14.90 6.52
N LYS A 90 -12.70 15.28 7.77
CA LYS A 90 -13.91 15.90 8.30
C LYS A 90 -13.53 17.11 9.14
N ARG A 91 -14.08 18.26 8.78
CA ARG A 91 -13.88 19.49 9.56
C ARG A 91 -14.55 19.35 10.93
N ALA A 92 -13.84 19.73 11.98
CA ALA A 92 -14.42 19.91 13.30
C ALA A 92 -15.21 21.22 13.34
N GLU A 93 -16.45 21.15 13.80
CA GLU A 93 -17.28 22.32 14.04
C GLU A 93 -17.04 22.82 15.47
N THR A 94 -15.94 23.55 15.68
CA THR A 94 -15.65 24.28 16.93
C THR A 94 -15.49 25.77 16.68
N THR A 95 -15.86 26.58 17.67
CA THR A 95 -15.49 28.01 17.77
C THR A 95 -13.98 28.20 18.01
N GLN A 96 -13.27 27.16 18.46
CA GLN A 96 -11.81 27.12 18.54
C GLN A 96 -11.25 26.73 17.16
N LEU A 97 -10.46 27.62 16.55
CA LEU A 97 -9.68 27.33 15.34
C LEU A 97 -8.65 26.23 15.67
N ILE A 98 -8.88 25.01 15.18
CA ILE A 98 -7.85 23.97 15.11
C ILE A 98 -7.18 24.15 13.74
N CYS A 99 -6.06 24.87 13.72
CA CYS A 99 -5.24 24.99 12.51
C CYS A 99 -4.40 23.73 12.35
N ILE A 100 -4.60 23.01 11.25
CA ILE A 100 -3.68 21.96 10.80
C ILE A 100 -2.56 22.70 10.06
N ILE A 101 -1.47 23.04 10.75
CA ILE A 101 -0.22 23.49 10.14
C ILE A 101 0.93 22.74 10.80
#